data_AF-A0A7C6UJN5-F1
#
_entry.id   AF-A0A7C6UJN5-F1
#
_cell.length_a   1.000
_cell.length_b   1.000
_cell.length_c   1.000
_cell.angle_alpha   90.00
_cell.angle_beta   90.00
_cell.angle_gamma   90.00
#
_symmetry.space_group_name_H-M   'P 1'
#
loop_
_entity.id
_entity.type
_entity.pdbx_description
1 polymer ?
#
loop_
_entity_poly.entity_id
_entity_poly.type
_entity_poly.pdbx_seq_one_letter_code
_entity_poly.pdbx_strand_id
1 'polypeptide(L)' 'MNKLSFLATMPDIQSWLTIHGKDGVGRIKLDTPRGELPQVLKMTLMAGQLLRITVEAVDE' A
#
# COMPACT_ATOMS: atom_id res chain seq x y z
N MET A 1 15.45 0.51 -12.28
CA MET A 1 14.14 0.07 -11.76
C MET A 1 14.31 -0.21 -10.28
N ASN A 2 13.86 0.70 -9.42
CA ASN A 2 14.05 0.59 -7.98
C ASN A 2 12.86 -0.15 -7.38
N LYS A 3 13.05 -1.41 -7.00
CA LYS A 3 12.07 -2.17 -6.22
C LYS A 3 12.09 -1.63 -4.78
N LEU A 4 10.93 -1.26 -4.26
CA LEU A 4 10.73 -0.91 -2.86
C LEU A 4 9.95 -2.06 -2.20
N SER A 5 10.26 -2.36 -0.94
CA SER A 5 9.59 -3.37 -0.13
C SER A 5 9.48 -2.84 1.29
N PHE A 6 8.32 -3.02 1.91
CA PHE A 6 8.04 -2.61 3.28
C PHE A 6 6.94 -3.48 3.88
N LEU A 7 6.91 -3.60 5.20
CA LEU A 7 5.84 -4.28 5.93
C LEU A 7 4.65 -3.34 6.16
N ALA A 8 3.45 -3.87 6.01
CA ALA A 8 2.22 -3.15 6.33
C ALA A 8 1.10 -4.13 6.70
N THR A 9 0.09 -3.65 7.40
CA THR A 9 -1.11 -4.42 7.75
C THR A 9 -2.38 -3.70 7.32
N MET A 10 -3.49 -4.42 7.28
CA MET A 10 -4.80 -3.82 7.07
C MET A 10 -5.25 -3.17 8.39
N PRO A 11 -5.61 -1.87 8.39
CA PRO A 11 -6.10 -1.21 9.60
C PRO A 11 -7.43 -1.86 10.05
N ASP A 12 -7.66 -1.87 11.37
CA ASP A 12 -8.91 -2.35 11.97
C ASP A 12 -10.04 -1.32 11.84
N ILE A 13 -10.42 -1.03 10.59
CA ILE A 13 -11.53 -0.14 10.22
C ILE A 13 -12.28 -0.70 9.02
N GLN A 14 -13.60 -0.64 8.99
CA GLN A 14 -14.37 -1.16 7.83
C GLN A 14 -14.00 -0.50 6.49
N SER A 15 -13.53 0.75 6.53
CA SER A 15 -13.14 1.52 5.33
C SER A 15 -11.70 1.31 4.88
N TRP A 16 -11.04 0.21 5.31
CA TRP A 16 -9.68 -0.12 4.88
C TRP A 16 -9.63 -0.47 3.38
N LEU A 17 -10.72 -1.02 2.85
CA LEU A 17 -10.96 -1.22 1.42
C LEU A 17 -12.23 -0.50 0.99
N THR A 18 -12.19 0.23 -0.12
CA THR A 18 -13.37 0.85 -0.75
C THR A 18 -13.35 0.58 -2.24
N ILE A 19 -14.46 0.13 -2.80
CA ILE A 19 -14.61 -0.10 -4.24
C ILE A 19 -15.69 0.86 -4.76
N HIS A 20 -15.31 1.74 -5.69
CA HIS A 20 -16.24 2.71 -6.27
C HIS A 20 -16.92 2.12 -7.51
N GLY A 21 -18.25 2.00 -7.46
CA GLY A 21 -19.05 1.19 -8.40
C GLY A 21 -19.24 1.72 -9.82
N LYS A 22 -18.81 2.95 -10.15
CA LYS A 22 -18.99 3.50 -11.50
C LYS A 22 -17.79 3.23 -12.43
N ASP A 23 -16.59 3.19 -11.85
CA ASP A 23 -15.33 3.05 -12.59
C ASP A 23 -14.48 1.86 -12.10
N GLY A 24 -14.98 1.08 -11.12
CA GLY A 24 -14.28 -0.09 -10.58
C GLY A 24 -13.01 0.24 -9.79
N VAL A 25 -12.83 1.50 -9.38
CA VAL A 25 -11.61 1.94 -8.68
C VAL A 25 -11.64 1.46 -7.23
N GLY A 26 -10.68 0.60 -6.88
CA GLY A 26 -10.39 0.19 -5.51
C GLY A 26 -9.44 1.16 -4.82
N ARG A 27 -9.74 1.51 -3.57
CA ARG A 27 -8.84 2.24 -2.66
C ARG A 27 -8.55 1.37 -1.45
N ILE A 28 -7.26 1.17 -1.17
CA ILE A 28 -6.77 0.39 -0.02
C ILE A 28 -6.02 1.35 0.92
N LYS A 29 -6.27 1.24 2.22
CA LYS A 29 -5.49 1.87 3.29
C LYS A 29 -4.68 0.80 3.99
N LEU A 30 -3.41 1.09 4.28
CA LEU A 30 -2.49 0.18 4.94
C LEU A 30 -1.82 0.91 6.10
N ASP A 31 -1.73 0.26 7.26
CA ASP A 31 -0.96 0.73 8.40
C ASP A 31 0.47 0.24 8.25
N THR A 32 1.42 1.16 8.36
CA THR A 32 2.84 0.86 8.22
C THR A 32 3.55 1.14 9.55
N PRO A 33 4.33 0.19 10.09
CA PRO A 33 5.11 0.42 11.30
C PRO A 33 6.05 1.62 11.15
N ARG A 34 6.35 2.31 12.26
CA ARG A 34 7.21 3.50 12.25
C ARG A 34 8.57 3.26 11.58
N GLY A 35 9.14 2.07 11.74
CA GLY A 35 10.43 1.69 11.14
C GLY A 35 10.40 1.61 9.60
N GLU A 36 9.23 1.38 9.02
CA GLU A 36 9.02 1.21 7.58
C GLU A 36 8.64 2.51 6.87
N LEU A 37 8.24 3.56 7.61
CA LEU A 37 7.86 4.86 7.05
C LEU A 37 8.89 5.45 6.06
N PRO A 38 10.22 5.39 6.30
CA PRO A 38 11.19 5.87 5.32
C PRO A 38 11.11 5.15 3.97
N GLN A 39 10.72 3.86 3.93
CA GLN A 39 10.54 3.12 2.68
C GLN A 39 9.25 3.51 1.98
N VAL A 40 8.14 3.66 2.72
CA VAL A 40 6.85 4.11 2.16
C VAL A 40 6.99 5.50 1.55
N LEU A 41 7.69 6.42 2.21
CA LEU A 41 7.89 7.78 1.69
C LEU A 41 8.64 7.81 0.35
N LYS A 42 9.49 6.82 0.05
CA LYS A 42 10.16 6.72 -1.27
C LYS A 42 9.18 6.46 -2.41
N MET A 43 7.95 6.00 -2.14
CA MET A 43 6.90 5.87 -3.16
C MET A 43 6.56 7.22 -3.82
N THR A 44 6.80 8.35 -3.14
CA THR A 44 6.61 9.70 -3.71
C THR A 44 7.46 9.93 -4.96
N LEU A 45 8.61 9.26 -5.07
CA LEU A 45 9.47 9.31 -6.25
C LEU A 45 8.86 8.62 -7.48
N MET A 46 7.81 7.82 -7.28
CA MET A 46 7.11 7.07 -8.31
C MET A 46 5.72 7.67 -8.61
N ALA A 47 5.44 8.88 -8.14
CA ALA A 47 4.17 9.56 -8.36
C ALA A 47 3.82 9.66 -9.85
N GLY A 48 2.56 9.38 -10.20
CA GLY A 48 2.06 9.39 -11.57
C GLY A 48 2.39 8.15 -12.41
N GLN A 49 3.16 7.19 -11.86
CA GLN A 49 3.46 5.93 -12.53
C GLN A 49 2.46 4.83 -12.15
N LEU A 50 2.21 3.91 -13.09
CA LEU A 50 1.49 2.67 -12.79
C LEU A 50 2.39 1.73 -11.98
N LEU A 51 1.93 1.36 -10.79
CA LEU A 51 2.68 0.51 -9.87
C LEU A 51 2.19 -0.94 -9.94
N ARG A 52 3.12 -1.91 -10.00
CA ARG A 52 2.82 -3.31 -9.70
C ARG A 52 2.98 -3.52 -8.20
N ILE A 53 1.92 -3.99 -7.56
CA ILE A 53 1.92 -4.33 -6.14
C ILE A 53 1.94 -5.85 -6.01
N THR A 54 2.80 -6.38 -5.13
CA THR A 54 2.85 -7.79 -4.74
C THR A 54 2.55 -7.85 -3.25
N VAL A 55 1.59 -8.69 -2.85
CA VAL A 55 1.21 -8.89 -1.45
C VAL A 55 1.46 -10.35 -1.12
N GLU A 56 2.23 -10.59 -0.07
CA GLU A 56 2.62 -11.91 0.41
C GLU A 56 2.41 -11.93 1.92
N ALA A 57 1.93 -13.05 2.46
CA ALA A 57 1.89 -13.24 3.90
C ALA A 57 3.33 -13.38 4.41
N VAL A 58 3.64 -12.68 5.49
CA VAL A 58 4.92 -12.80 6.20
C VAL A 58 4.64 -13.47 7.54
N ASP A 59 5.50 -14.39 7.95
CA ASP A 59 5.47 -14.94 9.30
C ASP A 59 5.93 -13.86 10.29
N GLU A 60 5.25 -13.74 11.44
CA GLU A 60 5.62 -12.83 12.55
C GLU A 60 6.89 -13.28 13.28
#